data_AF-A0A933LIH2-F1
#
_entry.id   AF-A0A933LIH2-F1
#
_cell.length_a   1.000
_cell.length_b   1.000
_cell.length_c   1.000
_cell.angle_alpha   90.00
_cell.angle_beta   90.00
_cell.angle_gamma   90.00
#
_symmetry.space_group_name_H-M   'P 1'
#
loop_
_entity.id
_entity.type
_entity.pdbx_description
1 polymer ?
#
loop_
_entity_poly.entity_id
_entity_poly.type
_entity_poly.pdbx_seq_one_letter_code
_entity_poly.pdbx_strand_id
1 'polypeptide(L)'
;YEPAAGEAASLYEMGLPVVEIGDRWHVEVAQKVPLNADRDNVPPSYLQQVRVLVANAMASRLSHEEITEPWVGLALEDPRIAPAAVREIVRGRFGDRHVTADPSDPEANKLATAQGYVVIPPRTFNGRQWENIRRAGASLPAGQVTPSPKPYEEGGAPQNVVPAEKWTPAMQETVALFARLATRLLGQAIAVKVVSAPRWPFSATFGRERELTLNVGRLGRKWFEQPGHKHQLALLLHELAHYYERDHLSEHYAQAICRLGADLAWLCGDPRVVTNPDRP
;
A
#
# COMPACT_ATOMS: atom_id res chain seq x y z
N TYR A 1 -18.99 8.93 -30.09
CA TYR A 1 -18.89 7.84 -31.09
C TYR A 1 -17.42 7.50 -31.29
N GLU A 2 -17.13 6.26 -31.68
CA GLU A 2 -15.79 5.85 -32.09
C GLU A 2 -15.42 6.54 -33.41
N PRO A 3 -14.26 7.21 -33.51
CA PRO A 3 -13.77 7.71 -34.78
C PRO A 3 -13.46 6.59 -35.77
N ALA A 4 -13.74 6.83 -37.06
CA ALA A 4 -13.30 5.91 -38.10
C ALA A 4 -11.77 5.92 -38.23
N ALA A 5 -11.20 4.89 -38.86
CA ALA A 5 -9.76 4.83 -39.09
C ALA A 5 -9.30 6.05 -39.92
N GLY A 6 -8.37 6.83 -39.36
CA GLY A 6 -7.85 8.06 -39.97
C GLY A 6 -8.68 9.32 -39.69
N GLU A 7 -9.74 9.23 -38.90
CA GLU A 7 -10.56 10.37 -38.50
C GLU A 7 -10.09 10.96 -37.16
N ALA A 8 -10.03 12.29 -37.06
CA ALA A 8 -9.77 12.98 -35.81
C ALA A 8 -11.08 13.15 -35.02
N ALA A 9 -11.04 12.81 -33.72
CA ALA A 9 -12.17 13.05 -32.83
C ALA A 9 -12.58 14.52 -32.86
N SER A 10 -13.89 14.74 -32.96
CA SER A 10 -14.49 16.05 -33.23
C SER A 10 -15.72 16.29 -32.37
N LEU A 11 -15.97 17.56 -32.06
CA LEU A 11 -17.26 18.04 -31.58
C LEU A 11 -18.25 18.10 -32.74
N TYR A 12 -19.48 17.68 -32.47
CA TYR A 12 -20.58 17.79 -33.40
C TYR A 12 -21.67 18.71 -32.83
N GLU A 13 -22.16 19.60 -33.69
CA GLU A 13 -23.31 20.47 -33.46
C GLU A 13 -24.48 19.92 -34.27
N MET A 14 -25.46 19.31 -33.59
CA MET A 14 -26.70 18.83 -34.21
C MET A 14 -26.43 17.86 -35.37
N GLY A 15 -25.45 16.96 -35.21
CA GLY A 15 -25.08 15.96 -36.21
C GLY A 15 -24.05 16.43 -37.25
N LEU A 16 -23.56 17.66 -37.17
CA LEU A 16 -22.53 18.18 -38.07
C LEU A 16 -21.19 18.36 -37.32
N PRO A 17 -20.07 17.83 -37.83
CA PRO A 17 -18.76 18.06 -37.22
C PRO A 17 -18.39 19.54 -37.32
N VAL A 18 -17.89 20.11 -36.22
CA VAL A 18 -17.54 21.54 -36.15
C VAL A 18 -16.10 21.82 -35.74
N VAL A 19 -15.53 21.07 -34.80
CA VAL A 19 -14.17 21.32 -34.29
C VAL A 19 -13.50 19.99 -33.93
N GLU A 20 -12.29 19.75 -34.46
CA GLU A 20 -11.43 18.65 -34.03
C GLU A 20 -10.88 18.92 -32.63
N ILE A 21 -10.93 17.92 -31.74
CA ILE A 21 -10.55 18.07 -30.32
C ILE A 21 -9.40 17.18 -29.88
N GLY A 22 -8.99 16.22 -30.71
CA GLY A 22 -7.87 15.31 -30.43
C GLY A 22 -8.08 14.41 -29.20
N ASP A 23 -9.34 14.26 -28.74
CA ASP A 23 -9.73 13.39 -27.62
C ASP A 23 -10.05 11.96 -28.14
N ARG A 24 -10.46 11.06 -27.25
CA ARG A 24 -10.74 9.65 -27.61
C ARG A 24 -11.97 9.44 -28.51
N TRP A 25 -13.01 10.26 -28.36
CA TRP A 25 -14.30 10.06 -29.01
C TRP A 25 -14.81 11.30 -29.72
N HIS A 26 -15.60 11.09 -30.77
CA HIS A 26 -16.52 12.12 -31.23
C HIS A 26 -17.57 12.42 -30.16
N VAL A 27 -17.87 13.70 -29.97
CA VAL A 27 -18.85 14.15 -28.98
C VAL A 27 -19.91 15.00 -29.67
N GLU A 28 -21.13 14.47 -29.72
CA GLU A 28 -22.30 15.24 -30.13
C GLU A 28 -22.84 16.02 -28.95
N VAL A 29 -22.98 17.34 -29.12
CA VAL A 29 -23.49 18.23 -28.08
C VAL A 29 -25.02 18.32 -28.12
N ALA A 30 -25.65 18.06 -29.26
CA ALA A 30 -27.09 18.13 -29.53
C ALA A 30 -27.70 19.51 -29.21
N GLN A 31 -26.87 20.54 -29.25
CA GLN A 31 -27.24 21.94 -29.12
C GLN A 31 -26.20 22.81 -29.83
N LYS A 32 -26.49 24.11 -29.94
CA LYS A 32 -25.55 25.08 -30.51
C LYS A 32 -24.23 25.12 -29.73
N VAL A 33 -23.12 24.99 -30.44
CA VAL A 33 -21.75 25.06 -29.93
C VAL A 33 -21.24 26.50 -30.02
N PRO A 34 -20.62 27.06 -28.97
CA PRO A 34 -20.12 28.43 -28.96
C PRO A 34 -18.80 28.52 -29.73
N LEU A 35 -18.87 28.57 -31.06
CA LEU A 35 -17.71 28.70 -31.95
C LEU A 35 -17.20 30.14 -32.04
N ASN A 36 -15.92 30.32 -32.36
CA ASN A 36 -15.36 31.60 -32.78
C ASN A 36 -15.85 32.01 -34.20
N ALA A 37 -15.45 33.20 -34.66
CA ALA A 37 -15.87 33.71 -35.97
C ALA A 37 -15.43 32.82 -37.14
N ASP A 38 -14.22 32.27 -37.07
CA ASP A 38 -13.64 31.39 -38.10
C ASP A 38 -14.16 29.95 -38.03
N ARG A 39 -14.93 29.62 -36.99
CA ARG A 39 -15.54 28.30 -36.74
C ARG A 39 -14.56 27.14 -36.66
N ASP A 40 -13.33 27.39 -36.23
CA ASP A 40 -12.27 26.40 -36.12
C ASP A 40 -11.91 26.06 -34.67
N ASN A 41 -12.50 26.75 -33.69
CA ASN A 41 -12.25 26.50 -32.27
C ASN A 41 -13.44 26.84 -31.37
N VAL A 42 -13.41 26.31 -30.15
CA VAL A 42 -14.31 26.63 -29.04
C VAL A 42 -13.54 27.27 -27.88
N PRO A 43 -14.21 28.03 -26.99
CA PRO A 43 -13.61 28.49 -25.75
C PRO A 43 -13.02 27.32 -24.94
N PRO A 44 -11.78 27.43 -24.41
CA PRO A 44 -11.17 26.36 -23.62
C PRO A 44 -12.02 25.92 -22.42
N SER A 45 -12.73 26.87 -21.79
CA SER A 45 -13.64 26.58 -20.68
C SER A 45 -14.89 25.78 -21.08
N TYR A 46 -15.31 25.87 -22.35
CA TYR A 46 -16.39 25.07 -22.90
C TYR A 46 -15.90 23.66 -23.21
N LEU A 47 -14.75 23.52 -23.88
CA LEU A 47 -14.17 22.20 -24.14
C LEU A 47 -13.88 21.44 -22.84
N GLN A 48 -13.39 22.13 -21.82
CA GLN A 48 -13.20 21.59 -20.48
C GLN A 48 -14.51 21.01 -19.90
N GLN A 49 -15.63 21.72 -20.06
CA GLN A 49 -16.94 21.24 -19.61
C GLN A 49 -17.35 19.95 -20.30
N VAL A 50 -17.18 19.90 -21.62
CA VAL A 50 -17.49 18.72 -22.41
C VAL A 50 -16.63 17.54 -21.96
N ARG A 51 -15.32 17.73 -21.79
CA ARG A 51 -14.38 16.68 -21.31
C ARG A 51 -14.77 16.13 -19.95
N VAL A 52 -15.23 16.97 -19.02
CA VAL A 52 -15.71 16.51 -17.71
C VAL A 52 -16.98 15.68 -17.84
N LEU A 53 -17.93 16.10 -18.69
CA LEU A 53 -19.15 15.33 -18.95
C LEU A 53 -18.82 13.97 -19.58
N VAL A 54 -17.90 13.94 -20.54
CA VAL A 54 -17.41 12.71 -21.17
C VAL A 54 -16.74 11.82 -20.13
N ALA A 55 -15.79 12.33 -19.33
CA ALA A 55 -15.14 11.56 -18.27
C ALA A 55 -16.15 10.98 -17.29
N ASN A 56 -17.16 11.76 -16.89
CA ASN A 56 -18.22 11.32 -15.99
C ASN A 56 -19.02 10.14 -16.54
N ALA A 57 -19.28 10.12 -17.85
CA ALA A 57 -20.04 9.06 -18.51
C ALA A 57 -19.19 7.86 -18.94
N MET A 58 -17.92 8.10 -19.29
CA MET A 58 -17.11 7.16 -20.08
C MET A 58 -15.82 6.69 -19.39
N ALA A 59 -15.51 7.13 -18.16
CA ALA A 59 -14.27 6.74 -17.48
C ALA A 59 -14.07 5.21 -17.40
N SER A 60 -15.14 4.43 -17.25
CA SER A 60 -15.07 2.96 -17.20
C SER A 60 -14.84 2.28 -18.57
N ARG A 61 -14.87 3.04 -19.66
CA ARG A 61 -14.63 2.56 -21.04
C ARG A 61 -13.19 2.81 -21.50
N LEU A 62 -12.43 3.58 -20.75
CA LEU A 62 -11.04 3.92 -21.08
C LEU A 62 -10.13 2.74 -20.80
N SER A 63 -9.22 2.48 -21.73
CA SER A 63 -8.11 1.56 -21.53
C SER A 63 -7.05 2.16 -20.58
N HIS A 64 -6.07 1.34 -20.19
CA HIS A 64 -4.95 1.80 -19.36
C HIS A 64 -4.07 2.85 -20.07
N GLU A 65 -4.01 2.86 -21.40
CA GLU A 65 -3.28 3.88 -22.15
C GLU A 65 -4.10 5.18 -22.23
N GLU A 66 -5.38 5.06 -22.60
CA GLU A 66 -6.29 6.19 -22.79
C GLU A 66 -6.55 6.97 -21.48
N ILE A 67 -6.57 6.27 -20.33
CA ILE A 67 -6.79 6.92 -19.02
C ILE A 67 -5.67 7.90 -18.64
N THR A 68 -4.51 7.82 -19.31
CA THR A 68 -3.36 8.69 -19.10
C THR A 68 -3.35 9.91 -20.03
N GLU A 69 -4.28 9.99 -20.99
CA GLU A 69 -4.34 11.10 -21.95
C GLU A 69 -4.54 12.47 -21.27
N PRO A 70 -4.00 13.55 -21.86
CA PRO A 70 -4.06 14.89 -21.26
C PRO A 70 -5.48 15.37 -20.91
N TRP A 71 -6.48 15.06 -21.75
CA TRP A 71 -7.86 15.50 -21.53
C TRP A 71 -8.48 14.88 -20.28
N VAL A 72 -8.10 13.64 -19.92
CA VAL A 72 -8.52 12.97 -18.68
C VAL A 72 -7.93 13.68 -17.47
N GLY A 73 -6.66 14.07 -17.56
CA GLY A 73 -5.97 14.86 -16.53
C GLY A 73 -6.65 16.21 -16.29
N LEU A 74 -7.01 16.90 -17.37
CA LEU A 74 -7.77 18.14 -17.32
C LEU A 74 -9.15 17.92 -16.69
N ALA A 75 -9.89 16.88 -17.09
CA ALA A 75 -11.19 16.57 -16.49
C ALA A 75 -11.06 16.30 -14.98
N LEU A 76 -10.02 15.58 -14.57
CA LEU A 76 -9.73 15.27 -13.16
C LEU A 76 -9.42 16.50 -12.30
N GLU A 77 -8.97 17.61 -12.89
CA GLU A 77 -8.77 18.89 -12.18
C GLU A 77 -10.07 19.65 -11.92
N ASP A 78 -11.13 19.37 -12.67
CA ASP A 78 -12.35 20.18 -12.62
C ASP A 78 -13.21 19.82 -11.40
N PRO A 79 -13.71 20.79 -10.63
CA PRO A 79 -14.55 20.51 -9.46
C PRO A 79 -15.86 19.78 -9.81
N ARG A 80 -16.32 19.82 -11.07
CA ARG A 80 -17.55 19.15 -11.51
C ARG A 80 -17.38 17.65 -11.81
N ILE A 81 -16.15 17.12 -11.74
CA ILE A 81 -15.94 15.69 -11.96
C ILE A 81 -16.64 14.86 -10.87
N ALA A 82 -17.39 13.85 -11.28
CA ALA A 82 -18.15 13.00 -10.40
C ALA A 82 -17.21 12.06 -9.60
N PRO A 83 -17.49 11.81 -8.30
CA PRO A 83 -16.68 10.89 -7.49
C PRO A 83 -16.49 9.49 -8.10
N ALA A 84 -17.50 8.98 -8.80
CA ALA A 84 -17.42 7.68 -9.47
C ALA A 84 -16.36 7.69 -10.59
N ALA A 85 -16.36 8.71 -11.45
CA ALA A 85 -15.37 8.84 -12.52
C ALA A 85 -13.95 9.02 -11.97
N VAL A 86 -13.78 9.79 -10.89
CA VAL A 86 -12.48 9.90 -10.21
C VAL A 86 -11.98 8.53 -9.74
N ARG A 87 -12.85 7.71 -9.14
CA ARG A 87 -12.48 6.35 -8.71
C ARG A 87 -12.09 5.45 -9.89
N GLU A 88 -12.85 5.48 -10.98
CA GLU A 88 -12.51 4.72 -12.19
C GLU A 88 -11.19 5.19 -12.81
N ILE A 89 -10.92 6.51 -12.84
CA ILE A 89 -9.67 7.05 -13.36
C ILE A 89 -8.47 6.62 -12.53
N VAL A 90 -8.57 6.75 -11.19
CA VAL A 90 -7.46 6.36 -10.31
C VAL A 90 -7.24 4.84 -10.36
N ARG A 91 -8.31 4.03 -10.33
CA ARG A 91 -8.21 2.57 -10.48
C ARG A 91 -7.65 2.18 -11.84
N GLY A 92 -8.09 2.81 -12.92
CA GLY A 92 -7.59 2.54 -14.27
C GLY A 92 -6.09 2.83 -14.40
N ARG A 93 -5.60 3.88 -13.73
CA ARG A 93 -4.18 4.28 -13.74
C ARG A 93 -3.28 3.40 -12.88
N PHE A 94 -3.75 2.93 -11.73
CA PHE A 94 -2.88 2.27 -10.74
C PHE A 94 -3.31 0.85 -10.35
N GLY A 95 -4.38 0.35 -10.97
CA GLY A 95 -5.00 -0.94 -10.63
C GLY A 95 -5.82 -0.89 -9.34
N ASP A 96 -6.37 -2.04 -8.95
CA ASP A 96 -7.22 -2.16 -7.75
C ASP A 96 -6.43 -2.01 -6.44
N ARG A 97 -5.16 -2.39 -6.44
CA ARG A 97 -4.30 -2.36 -5.26
C ARG A 97 -3.38 -1.15 -5.31
N HIS A 98 -3.92 0.01 -4.97
CA HIS A 98 -3.15 1.25 -4.90
C HIS A 98 -3.42 2.00 -3.58
N VAL A 99 -2.43 2.79 -3.15
CA VAL A 99 -2.50 3.68 -1.97
C VAL A 99 -1.77 4.98 -2.27
N THR A 100 -2.13 6.07 -1.60
CA THR A 100 -1.33 7.30 -1.67
C THR A 100 -0.17 7.23 -0.70
N ALA A 101 1.00 7.72 -1.12
CA ALA A 101 2.14 7.85 -0.21
C ALA A 101 1.75 8.68 1.03
N ASP A 102 2.06 8.16 2.21
CA ASP A 102 1.82 8.80 3.50
C ASP A 102 3.16 9.29 4.08
N PRO A 103 3.43 10.62 4.08
CA PRO A 103 4.66 11.16 4.66
C PRO A 103 4.73 11.02 6.19
N SER A 104 3.59 10.85 6.87
CA SER A 104 3.52 10.68 8.32
C SER A 104 3.81 9.24 8.78
N ASP A 105 3.78 8.30 7.84
CA ASP A 105 4.15 6.91 8.04
C ASP A 105 4.97 6.37 6.84
N PRO A 106 6.26 6.76 6.73
CA PRO A 106 7.11 6.34 5.62
C PRO A 106 7.26 4.82 5.50
N GLU A 107 7.23 4.10 6.63
CA GLU A 107 7.33 2.64 6.66
C GLU A 107 6.06 1.98 6.14
N ALA A 108 4.87 2.57 6.35
CA ALA A 108 3.65 2.08 5.75
C ALA A 108 3.70 2.07 4.22
N ASN A 109 4.38 3.04 3.59
CA ASN A 109 4.58 3.06 2.14
C ASN A 109 5.38 1.83 1.67
N LYS A 110 6.42 1.46 2.44
CA LYS A 110 7.29 0.32 2.11
C LYS A 110 6.55 -1.00 2.30
N LEU A 111 5.79 -1.11 3.38
CA LEU A 111 4.90 -2.25 3.63
C LEU A 111 3.85 -2.42 2.53
N ALA A 112 3.26 -1.32 2.05
CA ALA A 112 2.34 -1.35 0.91
C ALA A 112 3.01 -1.96 -0.33
N THR A 113 4.20 -1.48 -0.70
CA THR A 113 4.99 -2.03 -1.82
C THR A 113 5.31 -3.51 -1.61
N ALA A 114 5.80 -3.91 -0.43
CA ALA A 114 6.12 -5.30 -0.12
C ALA A 114 4.88 -6.23 -0.20
N GLN A 115 3.69 -5.69 0.08
CA GLN A 115 2.43 -6.41 -0.07
C GLN A 115 1.89 -6.40 -1.50
N GLY A 116 2.53 -5.71 -2.45
CA GLY A 116 2.12 -5.63 -3.85
C GLY A 116 1.11 -4.53 -4.17
N TYR A 117 1.04 -3.47 -3.35
CA TYR A 117 0.31 -2.26 -3.71
C TYR A 117 1.17 -1.31 -4.55
N VAL A 118 0.52 -0.58 -5.46
CA VAL A 118 1.10 0.59 -6.12
C VAL A 118 1.00 1.79 -5.17
N VAL A 119 2.14 2.31 -4.73
CA VAL A 119 2.20 3.52 -3.91
C VAL A 119 2.29 4.74 -4.83
N ILE A 120 1.24 5.57 -4.83
CA ILE A 120 1.15 6.78 -5.66
C ILE A 120 1.97 7.91 -5.01
N PRO A 121 3.04 8.40 -5.68
CA PRO A 121 3.85 9.50 -5.16
C PRO A 121 3.06 10.82 -5.04
N PRO A 122 3.40 11.72 -4.09
CA PRO A 122 2.66 12.97 -3.88
C PRO A 122 2.69 13.94 -5.07
N ARG A 123 3.70 13.85 -5.94
CA ARG A 123 3.86 14.73 -7.11
C ARG A 123 3.22 14.20 -8.38
N THR A 124 2.57 13.03 -8.33
CA THR A 124 1.91 12.41 -9.49
C THR A 124 0.71 13.21 -9.97
N PHE A 125 0.01 13.88 -9.05
CA PHE A 125 -1.13 14.74 -9.34
C PHE A 125 -0.87 16.17 -8.85
N ASN A 126 -1.50 17.14 -9.50
CA ASN A 126 -1.49 18.52 -9.00
C ASN A 126 -2.51 18.71 -7.86
N GLY A 127 -2.50 19.91 -7.25
CA GLY A 127 -3.33 20.21 -6.07
C GLY A 127 -4.83 20.02 -6.28
N ARG A 128 -5.36 20.40 -7.46
CA ARG A 128 -6.80 20.28 -7.78
C ARG A 128 -7.21 18.83 -8.00
N GLN A 129 -6.39 18.07 -8.71
CA GLN A 129 -6.59 16.63 -8.88
C GLN A 129 -6.59 15.93 -7.52
N TRP A 130 -5.62 16.25 -6.65
CA TRP A 130 -5.58 15.68 -5.30
C TRP A 130 -6.79 16.05 -4.44
N GLU A 131 -7.32 17.27 -4.57
CA GLU A 131 -8.56 17.66 -3.91
C GLU A 131 -9.74 16.79 -4.35
N ASN A 132 -9.90 16.56 -5.66
CA ASN A 132 -10.94 15.69 -6.20
C ASN A 132 -10.75 14.22 -5.82
N ILE A 133 -9.52 13.71 -5.81
CA ILE A 133 -9.20 12.34 -5.37
C ILE A 133 -9.58 12.12 -3.90
N ARG A 134 -9.23 13.07 -3.02
CA ARG A 134 -9.61 13.03 -1.60
C ARG A 134 -11.12 13.11 -1.43
N ARG A 135 -11.78 14.07 -2.10
CA ARG A 135 -13.24 14.24 -2.08
C ARG A 135 -13.98 12.98 -2.52
N ALA A 136 -13.44 12.27 -3.51
CA ALA A 136 -14.04 11.05 -4.04
C ALA A 136 -13.75 9.79 -3.21
N GLY A 137 -12.85 9.88 -2.22
CA GLY A 137 -12.33 8.71 -1.50
C GLY A 137 -11.64 7.71 -2.43
N ALA A 138 -11.00 8.20 -3.48
CA ALA A 138 -10.52 7.35 -4.57
C ALA A 138 -9.21 6.62 -4.28
N SER A 139 -8.47 7.05 -3.27
CA SER A 139 -7.32 6.34 -2.74
C SER A 139 -7.12 6.69 -1.27
N LEU A 140 -6.69 5.71 -0.48
CA LEU A 140 -6.39 5.89 0.95
C LEU A 140 -4.87 6.02 1.17
N PRO A 141 -4.43 6.76 2.20
CA PRO A 141 -3.03 6.78 2.59
C PRO A 141 -2.51 5.40 2.98
N ALA A 142 -1.26 5.11 2.63
CA ALA A 142 -0.60 3.85 2.99
C ALA A 142 -0.66 3.60 4.51
N GLY A 143 -0.49 4.64 5.35
CA GLY A 143 -0.61 4.54 6.81
C GLY A 143 -1.98 4.09 7.32
N GLN A 144 -3.04 4.15 6.51
CA GLN A 144 -4.37 3.64 6.88
C GLN A 144 -4.61 2.21 6.39
N VAL A 145 -3.99 1.82 5.28
CA VAL A 145 -4.18 0.51 4.63
C VAL A 145 -3.17 -0.52 5.11
N THR A 146 -1.90 -0.11 5.18
CA THR A 146 -0.75 -0.89 5.65
C THR A 146 0.04 -0.12 6.71
N PRO A 147 -0.62 0.34 7.81
CA PRO A 147 0.02 1.06 8.90
C PRO A 147 1.30 0.37 9.37
N SER A 148 2.37 1.15 9.58
CA SER A 148 3.52 0.60 10.27
C SER A 148 3.14 0.29 11.71
N PRO A 149 3.71 -0.77 12.30
CA PRO A 149 3.55 -1.00 13.71
C PRO A 149 4.21 0.14 14.48
N LYS A 150 3.42 0.89 15.27
CA LYS A 150 3.89 1.97 16.15
C LYS A 150 3.64 1.69 17.64
N PRO A 151 4.08 0.55 18.20
CA PRO A 151 3.74 0.18 19.58
C PRO A 151 4.46 1.02 20.64
N TYR A 152 5.48 1.79 20.23
CA TYR A 152 6.47 2.43 21.09
C TYR A 152 6.59 3.94 20.83
N GLU A 153 5.68 4.55 20.07
CA GLU A 153 5.64 6.01 19.90
C GLU A 153 5.15 6.69 21.19
N GLU A 154 5.71 7.86 21.48
CA GLU A 154 5.34 8.68 22.64
C GLU A 154 3.87 9.10 22.52
N GLY A 155 3.02 8.72 23.50
CA GLY A 155 1.57 8.92 23.44
C GLY A 155 0.76 7.80 22.77
N GLY A 156 1.40 6.68 22.39
CA GLY A 156 0.71 5.49 21.89
C GLY A 156 -0.27 4.90 22.91
N ALA A 157 -1.35 4.29 22.42
CA ALA A 157 -2.33 3.65 23.31
C ALA A 157 -1.63 2.56 24.15
N PRO A 158 -1.89 2.49 25.48
CA PRO A 158 -1.26 1.50 26.33
C PRO A 158 -1.56 0.10 25.80
N GLN A 159 -0.50 -0.67 25.56
CA GLN A 159 -0.63 -2.03 25.08
C GLN A 159 -1.36 -2.85 26.14
N ASN A 160 -2.42 -3.56 25.74
CA ASN A 160 -3.13 -4.48 26.63
C ASN A 160 -2.27 -5.74 26.82
N VAL A 161 -1.23 -5.62 27.65
CA VAL A 161 -0.32 -6.71 28.01
C VAL A 161 -1.12 -7.79 28.71
N VAL A 162 -1.04 -9.00 28.19
CA VAL A 162 -1.64 -10.18 28.82
C VAL A 162 -0.71 -10.60 29.96
N PRO A 163 -1.16 -10.56 31.23
CA PRO A 163 -0.34 -11.01 32.36
C PRO A 163 0.13 -12.46 32.17
N ALA A 164 1.34 -12.77 32.63
CA ALA A 164 1.97 -14.08 32.42
C ALA A 164 1.15 -15.24 33.02
N GLU A 165 0.39 -14.96 34.08
CA GLU A 165 -0.51 -15.90 34.76
C GLU A 165 -1.70 -16.31 33.87
N LYS A 166 -2.01 -15.51 32.84
CA LYS A 166 -3.09 -15.78 31.89
C LYS A 166 -2.59 -16.43 30.59
N TRP A 167 -1.29 -16.70 30.47
CA TRP A 167 -0.75 -17.38 29.31
C TRP A 167 -1.14 -18.85 29.31
N THR A 168 -1.50 -19.38 28.15
CA THR A 168 -1.66 -20.84 28.01
C THR A 168 -0.29 -21.52 28.10
N PRO A 169 -0.21 -22.83 28.41
CA PRO A 169 1.06 -23.56 28.40
C PRO A 169 1.83 -23.39 27.09
N ALA A 170 1.13 -23.47 25.96
CA ALA A 170 1.72 -23.25 24.64
C ALA A 170 2.31 -21.83 24.48
N MET A 171 1.63 -20.79 24.96
CA MET A 171 2.16 -19.42 24.94
C MET A 171 3.42 -19.29 25.78
N GLN A 172 3.45 -19.90 26.99
CA GLN A 172 4.63 -19.91 27.86
C GLN A 172 5.82 -20.59 27.19
N GLU A 173 5.59 -21.75 26.57
CA GLU A 173 6.62 -22.50 25.83
C GLU A 173 7.17 -21.73 24.64
N THR A 174 6.30 -21.14 23.81
CA THR A 174 6.71 -20.30 22.66
C THR A 174 7.51 -19.09 23.12
N VAL A 175 7.03 -18.37 24.15
CA VAL A 175 7.73 -17.19 24.68
C VAL A 175 9.11 -17.57 25.22
N ALA A 176 9.21 -18.64 26.00
CA ALA A 176 10.49 -19.10 26.55
C ALA A 176 11.43 -19.56 25.43
N LEU A 177 10.91 -20.25 24.40
CA LEU A 177 11.69 -20.63 23.23
C LEU A 177 12.22 -19.41 22.47
N PHE A 178 11.36 -18.42 22.20
CA PHE A 178 11.74 -17.21 21.49
C PHE A 178 12.80 -16.41 22.24
N ALA A 179 12.65 -16.27 23.57
CA ALA A 179 13.66 -15.61 24.40
C ALA A 179 15.02 -16.33 24.33
N ARG A 180 15.03 -17.67 24.40
CA ARG A 180 16.27 -18.47 24.27
C ARG A 180 16.91 -18.32 22.89
N LEU A 181 16.12 -18.47 21.82
CA LEU A 181 16.62 -18.35 20.45
C LEU A 181 17.14 -16.95 20.18
N ALA A 182 16.39 -15.90 20.52
CA ALA A 182 16.84 -14.53 20.36
C ALA A 182 18.14 -14.24 21.14
N THR A 183 18.28 -14.78 22.35
CA THR A 183 19.54 -14.66 23.12
C THR A 183 20.72 -15.29 22.39
N ARG A 184 20.53 -16.45 21.78
CA ARG A 184 21.58 -17.16 21.04
C ARG A 184 21.90 -16.49 19.70
N LEU A 185 20.89 -15.94 19.03
CA LEU A 185 21.04 -15.30 17.72
C LEU A 185 21.61 -13.88 17.81
N LEU A 186 21.18 -13.10 18.82
CA LEU A 186 21.64 -11.72 19.01
C LEU A 186 22.83 -11.60 19.98
N GLY A 187 23.15 -12.66 20.72
CA GLY A 187 24.19 -12.67 21.75
C GLY A 187 23.80 -11.95 23.04
N GLN A 188 22.52 -11.62 23.23
CA GLN A 188 22.03 -10.86 24.39
C GLN A 188 20.56 -11.16 24.68
N ALA A 189 20.18 -11.11 25.96
CA ALA A 189 18.82 -11.35 26.39
C ALA A 189 17.86 -10.28 25.84
N ILE A 190 16.64 -10.73 25.51
CA ILE A 190 15.52 -9.87 25.12
C ILE A 190 14.34 -10.08 26.07
N ALA A 191 13.48 -9.08 26.19
CA ALA A 191 12.16 -9.26 26.78
C ALA A 191 11.20 -9.80 25.72
N VAL A 192 10.33 -10.74 26.09
CA VAL A 192 9.25 -11.20 25.21
C VAL A 192 7.93 -11.06 25.96
N LYS A 193 7.01 -10.30 25.40
CA LYS A 193 5.68 -10.07 25.97
C LYS A 193 4.58 -10.47 25.02
N VAL A 194 3.41 -10.74 25.58
CA VAL A 194 2.19 -11.02 24.81
C VAL A 194 1.16 -9.94 25.08
N VAL A 195 0.55 -9.41 24.02
CA VAL A 195 -0.51 -8.40 24.09
C VAL A 195 -1.76 -8.90 23.39
N SER A 196 -2.93 -8.44 23.82
CA SER A 196 -4.20 -8.69 23.14
C SER A 196 -4.73 -7.41 22.53
N ALA A 197 -4.38 -7.16 21.27
CA ALA A 197 -4.76 -5.96 20.53
C ALA A 197 -5.30 -6.34 19.13
N PRO A 198 -6.53 -6.90 19.03
CA PRO A 198 -7.07 -7.41 17.76
C PRO A 198 -7.28 -6.32 16.70
N ARG A 199 -7.49 -5.07 17.13
CA ARG A 199 -7.64 -3.90 16.24
C ARG A 199 -6.31 -3.32 15.78
N TRP A 200 -5.20 -3.73 16.39
CA TRP A 200 -3.88 -3.25 16.00
C TRP A 200 -3.31 -4.09 14.85
N PRO A 201 -2.68 -3.44 13.86
CA PRO A 201 -2.46 -4.04 12.56
C PRO A 201 -1.26 -5.01 12.49
N PHE A 202 -0.58 -5.32 13.60
CA PHE A 202 0.60 -6.18 13.62
C PHE A 202 0.38 -7.53 14.30
N SER A 203 1.08 -8.53 13.81
CA SER A 203 1.17 -9.87 14.41
C SER A 203 2.21 -9.92 15.53
N ALA A 204 3.36 -9.29 15.31
CA ALA A 204 4.41 -9.08 16.28
C ALA A 204 5.16 -7.78 15.98
N THR A 205 6.00 -7.34 16.93
CA THR A 205 6.93 -6.21 16.73
C THR A 205 8.17 -6.37 17.59
N PHE A 206 9.33 -5.96 17.09
CA PHE A 206 10.54 -5.81 17.89
C PHE A 206 10.86 -4.34 18.19
N GLY A 207 10.91 -3.99 19.48
CA GLY A 207 11.09 -2.62 19.97
C GLY A 207 12.55 -2.23 20.20
N ARG A 208 12.78 -0.92 20.35
CA ARG A 208 14.11 -0.33 20.59
C ARG A 208 14.77 -0.82 21.88
N GLU A 209 13.97 -1.17 22.89
CA GLU A 209 14.43 -1.69 24.18
C GLU A 209 14.67 -3.21 24.17
N ARG A 210 14.85 -3.80 22.97
CA ARG A 210 15.07 -5.25 22.79
C ARG A 210 13.91 -6.05 23.35
N GLU A 211 12.71 -5.60 23.01
CA GLU A 211 11.47 -6.20 23.44
C GLU A 211 10.70 -6.73 22.24
N LEU A 212 10.48 -8.04 22.22
CA LEU A 212 9.60 -8.69 21.26
C LEU A 212 8.18 -8.74 21.81
N THR A 213 7.24 -8.15 21.07
CA THR A 213 5.82 -8.17 21.41
C THR A 213 5.08 -9.10 20.46
N LEU A 214 4.37 -10.10 20.99
CA LEU A 214 3.50 -10.99 20.22
C LEU A 214 2.03 -10.60 20.44
N ASN A 215 1.27 -10.37 19.36
CA ASN A 215 -0.13 -9.98 19.46
C ASN A 215 -1.06 -11.20 19.34
N VAL A 216 -1.45 -11.78 20.48
CA VAL A 216 -2.38 -12.93 20.51
C VAL A 216 -3.77 -12.57 19.94
N GLY A 217 -4.15 -11.29 19.95
CA GLY A 217 -5.39 -10.82 19.32
C GLY A 217 -5.41 -10.98 17.80
N ARG A 218 -4.24 -11.01 17.14
CA ARG A 218 -4.08 -11.20 15.69
C ARG A 218 -3.63 -12.60 15.32
N LEU A 219 -2.65 -13.13 16.04
CA LEU A 219 -2.11 -14.48 15.84
C LEU A 219 -3.14 -15.57 16.20
N GLY A 220 -3.96 -15.32 17.22
CA GLY A 220 -4.86 -16.31 17.80
C GLY A 220 -4.13 -17.31 18.69
N ARG A 221 -4.84 -17.92 19.65
CA ARG A 221 -4.25 -18.89 20.60
C ARG A 221 -3.68 -20.13 19.91
N LYS A 222 -4.35 -20.61 18.85
CA LYS A 222 -3.91 -21.79 18.09
C LYS A 222 -2.55 -21.61 17.43
N TRP A 223 -2.17 -20.38 17.09
CA TRP A 223 -0.85 -20.12 16.48
C TRP A 223 0.31 -20.49 17.42
N PHE A 224 0.10 -20.44 18.74
CA PHE A 224 1.10 -20.81 19.73
C PHE A 224 1.23 -22.33 19.90
N GLU A 225 0.26 -23.10 19.43
CA GLU A 225 0.34 -24.56 19.44
C GLU A 225 1.51 -24.99 18.54
N GLN A 226 2.25 -26.03 18.94
CA GLN A 226 3.51 -26.47 18.31
C GLN A 226 4.65 -25.43 18.33
N PRO A 227 5.20 -25.09 19.52
CA PRO A 227 6.32 -24.18 19.66
C PRO A 227 7.52 -24.56 18.77
N GLY A 228 8.02 -23.59 18.02
CA GLY A 228 9.16 -23.78 17.11
C GLY A 228 8.78 -24.23 15.70
N HIS A 229 7.48 -24.26 15.37
CA HIS A 229 7.05 -24.53 14.00
C HIS A 229 7.58 -23.48 13.01
N LYS A 230 7.80 -23.87 11.74
CA LYS A 230 8.45 -23.06 10.70
C LYS A 230 7.91 -21.63 10.58
N HIS A 231 6.60 -21.44 10.60
CA HIS A 231 5.99 -20.10 10.48
C HIS A 231 6.24 -19.22 11.72
N GLN A 232 6.39 -19.82 12.90
CA GLN A 232 6.71 -19.09 14.13
C GLN A 232 8.17 -18.62 14.09
N LEU A 233 9.07 -19.50 13.66
CA LEU A 233 10.49 -19.17 13.46
C LEU A 233 10.66 -18.10 12.39
N ALA A 234 9.93 -18.18 11.28
CA ALA A 234 9.95 -17.14 10.25
C ALA A 234 9.52 -15.77 10.80
N LEU A 235 8.45 -15.72 11.60
CA LEU A 235 8.02 -14.48 12.25
C LEU A 235 9.08 -13.99 13.26
N LEU A 236 9.66 -14.88 14.08
CA LEU A 236 10.72 -14.51 15.00
C LEU A 236 11.92 -13.89 14.26
N LEU A 237 12.40 -14.52 13.20
CA LEU A 237 13.54 -14.03 12.44
C LEU A 237 13.24 -12.68 11.75
N HIS A 238 12.02 -12.50 11.24
CA HIS A 238 11.55 -11.21 10.74
C HIS A 238 11.67 -10.14 11.82
N GLU A 239 11.10 -10.37 12.99
CA GLU A 239 11.13 -9.40 14.08
C GLU A 239 12.55 -9.16 14.62
N LEU A 240 13.39 -10.18 14.75
CA LEU A 240 14.77 -10.03 15.20
C LEU A 240 15.65 -9.29 14.18
N ALA A 241 15.34 -9.33 12.89
CA ALA A 241 16.07 -8.54 11.89
C ALA A 241 15.94 -7.02 12.15
N HIS A 242 14.85 -6.58 12.79
CA HIS A 242 14.69 -5.20 13.26
C HIS A 242 15.65 -4.77 14.37
N TYR A 243 16.40 -5.71 14.96
CA TYR A 243 17.55 -5.37 15.80
C TYR A 243 18.65 -4.64 15.00
N TYR A 244 18.84 -5.01 13.74
CA TYR A 244 19.90 -4.48 12.88
C TYR A 244 19.40 -3.36 11.96
N GLU A 245 18.19 -3.50 11.43
CA GLU A 245 17.67 -2.59 10.41
C GLU A 245 16.15 -2.46 10.48
N ARG A 246 15.65 -1.22 10.45
CA ARG A 246 14.20 -0.95 10.55
C ARG A 246 13.52 -0.99 9.20
N ASP A 247 14.25 -0.68 8.14
CA ASP A 247 13.72 -0.57 6.79
C ASP A 247 13.55 -1.95 6.13
N HIS A 248 12.30 -2.41 5.99
CA HIS A 248 11.97 -3.68 5.34
C HIS A 248 12.44 -3.82 3.89
N LEU A 249 12.70 -2.71 3.19
CA LEU A 249 13.15 -2.72 1.79
C LEU A 249 14.66 -2.53 1.64
N SER A 250 15.37 -2.35 2.75
CA SER A 250 16.83 -2.26 2.69
C SER A 250 17.47 -3.61 2.43
N GLU A 251 18.62 -3.58 1.77
CA GLU A 251 19.46 -4.77 1.62
C GLU A 251 19.95 -5.27 2.98
N HIS A 252 20.23 -4.37 3.93
CA HIS A 252 20.66 -4.72 5.28
C HIS A 252 19.62 -5.53 6.05
N TYR A 253 18.34 -5.22 5.90
CA TYR A 253 17.27 -6.01 6.51
C TYR A 253 17.19 -7.42 5.91
N ALA A 254 17.27 -7.55 4.58
CA ALA A 254 17.30 -8.84 3.91
C ALA A 254 18.52 -9.67 4.33
N GLN A 255 19.70 -9.05 4.39
CA GLN A 255 20.94 -9.68 4.87
C GLN A 255 20.82 -10.10 6.34
N ALA A 256 20.19 -9.30 7.20
CA ALA A 256 19.95 -9.63 8.59
C ALA A 256 19.08 -10.88 8.74
N ILE A 257 17.98 -10.99 7.97
CA ILE A 257 17.14 -12.20 7.94
C ILE A 257 17.97 -13.41 7.47
N CYS A 258 18.73 -13.28 6.39
CA CYS A 258 19.57 -14.36 5.86
C CYS A 258 20.59 -14.85 6.90
N ARG A 259 21.28 -13.92 7.56
CA ARG A 259 22.26 -14.22 8.61
C ARG A 259 21.60 -14.91 9.80
N LEU A 260 20.52 -14.35 10.34
CA LEU A 260 19.80 -14.94 11.47
C LEU A 260 19.25 -16.33 11.13
N GLY A 261 18.80 -16.54 9.89
CA GLY A 261 18.37 -17.85 9.39
C GLY A 261 19.53 -18.85 9.31
N ALA A 262 20.70 -18.42 8.83
CA ALA A 262 21.91 -19.25 8.81
C ALA A 262 22.37 -19.61 10.24
N ASP A 263 22.38 -18.63 11.15
CA ASP A 263 22.74 -18.83 12.56
C ASP A 263 21.75 -19.79 13.25
N LEU A 264 20.44 -19.68 12.96
CA LEU A 264 19.45 -20.63 13.46
C LEU A 264 19.67 -22.04 12.91
N ALA A 265 19.93 -22.16 11.60
CA ALA A 265 20.26 -23.44 10.97
C ALA A 265 21.55 -24.04 11.54
N TRP A 266 22.54 -23.20 11.86
CA TRP A 266 23.77 -23.62 12.53
C TRP A 266 23.52 -24.14 13.95
N LEU A 267 22.68 -23.45 14.72
CA LEU A 267 22.31 -23.86 16.09
C LEU A 267 21.56 -25.21 16.10
N CYS A 268 20.65 -25.40 15.16
CA CYS A 268 19.76 -26.57 15.09
C CYS A 268 20.28 -27.70 14.18
N GLY A 269 21.30 -27.45 13.37
CA GLY A 269 21.71 -28.32 12.27
C GLY A 269 22.21 -29.68 12.71
N ASP A 270 21.97 -30.69 11.87
CA ASP A 270 22.58 -32.02 12.01
C ASP A 270 24.08 -31.89 11.68
N PRO A 271 25.00 -32.29 12.58
CA PRO A 271 26.44 -32.20 12.33
C PRO A 271 26.92 -33.01 11.13
N ARG A 272 26.09 -33.93 10.60
CA ARG A 272 26.36 -34.68 9.35
C ARG A 272 26.06 -33.89 8.08
N VAL A 273 25.27 -32.82 8.18
CA VAL A 273 24.86 -31.97 7.05
C VAL A 273 25.61 -30.63 7.08
N VAL A 274 25.91 -30.13 8.28
CA VAL A 274 26.60 -28.85 8.50
C VAL A 274 27.85 -29.10 9.33
N THR A 275 29.03 -28.90 8.75
CA THR A 275 30.31 -29.05 9.46
C THR A 275 30.54 -27.85 10.39
N ASN A 276 30.49 -28.12 11.70
CA ASN A 276 30.73 -27.13 12.75
C ASN A 276 32.00 -27.49 13.54
N PRO A 277 33.13 -26.79 13.33
CA PRO A 277 34.38 -27.06 14.02
C PRO A 277 34.36 -26.66 15.51
N ASP A 278 33.38 -25.87 15.95
CA ASP A 278 33.26 -25.32 17.31
C ASP A 278 32.15 -25.99 18.15
N ARG A 279 31.56 -27.09 17.66
CA ARG A 279 30.63 -27.92 18.45
C ARG A 279 31.43 -28.96 19.23
N PRO A 280 31.34 -29.02 20.57
CA PRO A 280 31.97 -30.06 21.36
C PRO A 280 31.40 -31.44 21.04
#